data_AF-F7Y7M6-F1
#
_entry.id   AF-F7Y7M6-F1
#
_cell.length_a   1.000
_cell.length_b   1.000
_cell.length_c   1.000
_cell.angle_alpha   90.00
_cell.angle_beta   90.00
_cell.angle_gamma   90.00
#
_symmetry.space_group_name_H-M   'P 1'
#
loop_
_entity.id
_entity.type
_entity.pdbx_description
1 polymer ?
#
loop_
_entity_poly.entity_id
_entity_poly.type
_entity_poly.pdbx_seq_one_letter_code
_entity_poly.pdbx_strand_id
1 'polypeptide(L)'
;MRQDISAGAKFPDYVLPDHTKTARRLSDLQGDQLMVIVLTRGSFCPKDRRHMLELVRFHPQFVVGYTQLVTITTDDWHTTNNYRQQTAASWPFLYDEERIVQKDLDIKEYTDTSHDVMIPHTIVLGRDLKVFKIYNGYYYWGRPAVSELHADLRELARQTYRDWDITEPELRQKWKTGDKSDFYPYGDNSISMDELMLQMAGAVDQFAGRSDKG
;
A
#
# COMPACT_ATOMS: atom_id res chain seq x y z
N MET A 1 -3.55 0.47 -18.53
CA MET A 1 -3.81 -0.58 -17.52
C MET A 1 -4.79 -1.55 -18.12
N ARG A 2 -4.49 -2.86 -18.06
CA ARG A 2 -5.38 -3.93 -18.53
C ARG A 2 -6.76 -3.84 -17.85
N GLN A 3 -7.81 -4.18 -18.61
CA GLN A 3 -9.20 -3.88 -18.23
C GLN A 3 -9.73 -4.67 -17.03
N ASP A 4 -9.17 -5.85 -16.75
CA ASP A 4 -9.56 -6.71 -15.63
C ASP A 4 -9.07 -6.18 -14.26
N ILE A 5 -8.15 -5.20 -14.26
CA ILE A 5 -7.75 -4.50 -13.05
C ILE A 5 -8.75 -3.37 -12.80
N SER A 6 -9.85 -3.74 -12.16
CA SER A 6 -10.97 -2.84 -11.84
C SER A 6 -11.46 -3.06 -10.41
N ALA A 7 -12.29 -2.15 -9.90
CA ALA A 7 -12.91 -2.31 -8.59
C ALA A 7 -13.59 -3.69 -8.45
N GLY A 8 -13.36 -4.34 -7.31
CA GLY A 8 -13.83 -5.69 -7.00
C GLY A 8 -12.90 -6.82 -7.43
N ALA A 9 -12.00 -6.60 -8.40
CA ALA A 9 -11.04 -7.60 -8.85
C ALA A 9 -9.92 -7.82 -7.82
N LYS A 10 -9.25 -8.97 -7.88
CA LYS A 10 -8.05 -9.22 -7.09
C LYS A 10 -6.83 -8.65 -7.82
N PHE A 11 -6.08 -7.77 -7.17
CA PHE A 11 -4.84 -7.25 -7.70
C PHE A 11 -3.76 -8.37 -7.72
N PRO A 12 -2.92 -8.45 -8.76
CA PRO A 12 -1.90 -9.49 -8.84
C PRO A 12 -0.93 -9.42 -7.66
N ASP A 13 -0.65 -10.58 -7.07
CA ASP A 13 0.21 -10.72 -5.90
C ASP A 13 1.69 -10.82 -6.33
N TYR A 14 2.24 -9.69 -6.77
CA TYR A 14 3.61 -9.62 -7.25
C TYR A 14 4.63 -9.90 -6.15
N VAL A 15 5.74 -10.51 -6.56
CA VAL A 15 6.94 -10.66 -5.72
C VAL A 15 8.05 -9.82 -6.34
N LEU A 16 8.47 -8.77 -5.64
CA LEU A 16 9.52 -7.85 -6.08
C LEU A 16 10.54 -7.63 -4.96
N PRO A 17 11.81 -7.39 -5.31
CA PRO A 17 12.80 -7.00 -4.32
C PRO A 17 12.51 -5.58 -3.79
N ASP A 18 12.70 -5.40 -2.48
CA ASP A 18 12.57 -4.11 -1.80
C ASP A 18 13.91 -3.35 -1.72
N HIS A 19 13.87 -2.12 -1.20
CA HIS A 19 15.04 -1.29 -0.94
C HIS A 19 16.13 -1.92 -0.04
N THR A 20 15.85 -3.03 0.66
CA THR A 20 16.83 -3.84 1.42
C THR A 20 17.39 -5.02 0.60
N LYS A 21 16.99 -5.14 -0.67
CA LYS A 21 17.27 -6.24 -1.60
C LYS A 21 16.57 -7.55 -1.22
N THR A 22 15.49 -7.48 -0.44
CA THR A 22 14.74 -8.67 -0.06
C THR A 22 13.50 -8.81 -0.93
N ALA A 23 13.25 -10.02 -1.45
CA ALA A 23 12.01 -10.31 -2.16
C ALA A 23 10.81 -10.19 -1.22
N ARG A 24 9.82 -9.37 -1.61
CA ARG A 24 8.58 -9.13 -0.89
C ARG A 24 7.40 -9.46 -1.79
N ARG A 25 6.48 -10.25 -1.25
CA ARG A 25 5.16 -10.51 -1.83
C ARG A 25 4.19 -9.45 -1.33
N LEU A 26 3.30 -8.96 -2.19
CA LEU A 26 2.33 -7.93 -1.80
C LEU A 26 1.38 -8.40 -0.70
N SER A 27 0.88 -9.64 -0.76
CA SER A 27 0.03 -10.18 0.31
C SER A 27 0.75 -10.29 1.65
N ASP A 28 2.05 -10.60 1.66
CA ASP A 28 2.83 -10.69 2.90
C ASP A 28 3.05 -9.31 3.50
N LEU A 29 3.26 -8.29 2.66
CA LEU A 29 3.32 -6.90 3.10
C LEU A 29 1.96 -6.39 3.58
N GLN A 30 0.86 -6.88 3.01
CA GLN A 30 -0.49 -6.50 3.41
C GLN A 30 -0.88 -7.09 4.76
N GLY A 31 -0.58 -8.37 4.98
CA GLY A 31 -1.15 -9.12 6.10
C GLY A 31 -2.68 -9.07 6.08
N ASP A 32 -3.29 -8.77 7.22
CA ASP A 32 -4.75 -8.63 7.36
C ASP A 32 -5.26 -7.18 7.23
N GLN A 33 -4.39 -6.26 6.81
CA GLN A 33 -4.66 -4.82 6.75
C GLN A 33 -5.19 -4.37 5.38
N LEU A 34 -5.69 -3.14 5.31
CA LEU A 34 -5.91 -2.47 4.03
C LEU A 34 -4.56 -2.13 3.39
N MET A 35 -4.53 -1.84 2.08
CA MET A 35 -3.28 -1.46 1.42
C MET A 35 -3.51 -0.34 0.40
N VAL A 36 -2.54 0.57 0.30
CA VAL A 36 -2.41 1.49 -0.82
C VAL A 36 -1.10 1.19 -1.55
N ILE A 37 -1.18 1.02 -2.87
CA ILE A 37 -0.01 0.86 -3.74
C ILE A 37 0.16 2.14 -4.57
N VAL A 38 1.38 2.68 -4.57
CA VAL A 38 1.77 3.81 -5.41
C VAL A 38 2.73 3.32 -6.48
N LEU A 39 2.22 3.20 -7.71
CA LEU A 39 3.01 2.98 -8.91
C LEU A 39 3.56 4.34 -9.37
N THR A 40 4.86 4.53 -9.33
CA THR A 40 5.52 5.80 -9.62
C THR A 40 6.31 5.73 -10.93
N ARG A 41 6.53 6.89 -11.57
CA ARG A 41 7.47 6.99 -12.70
C ARG A 41 8.92 6.90 -12.26
N GLY A 42 9.18 7.14 -10.97
CA GLY A 42 10.52 7.13 -10.40
C GLY A 42 11.01 8.49 -9.93
N SER A 43 12.24 8.48 -9.45
CA SER A 43 12.85 9.57 -8.67
C SER A 43 12.95 10.93 -9.39
N PHE A 44 13.05 10.91 -10.73
CA PHE A 44 13.21 12.12 -11.55
C PHE A 44 11.93 12.96 -11.65
N CYS A 45 10.76 12.35 -11.42
CA CYS A 45 9.48 12.98 -11.70
C CYS A 45 9.08 13.98 -10.59
N PRO A 46 8.92 15.29 -10.89
CA PRO A 46 8.53 16.27 -9.88
C PRO A 46 7.11 16.04 -9.34
N LYS A 47 6.20 15.48 -10.16
CA LYS A 47 4.83 15.14 -9.75
C LYS A 47 4.83 14.01 -8.72
N ASP A 48 5.63 12.96 -8.95
CA ASP A 48 5.80 11.86 -8.00
C ASP A 48 6.48 12.34 -6.73
N ARG A 49 7.53 13.17 -6.83
CA ARG A 49 8.20 13.75 -5.65
C ARG A 49 7.22 14.55 -4.79
N ARG A 50 6.37 15.39 -5.39
CA ARG A 50 5.39 16.18 -4.63
C ARG A 50 4.34 15.29 -3.95
N HIS A 51 3.78 14.33 -4.67
CA HIS A 51 2.79 13.39 -4.12
C HIS A 51 3.40 12.56 -2.97
N MET A 52 4.64 12.09 -3.12
CA MET A 52 5.36 11.33 -2.10
C MET A 52 5.51 12.12 -0.80
N LEU A 53 5.90 13.39 -0.86
CA LEU A 53 6.04 14.24 0.33
C LEU A 53 4.71 14.45 1.07
N GLU A 54 3.59 14.44 0.36
CA GLU A 54 2.25 14.51 0.98
C GLU A 54 1.90 13.19 1.67
N LEU A 55 2.18 12.05 1.03
CA LEU A 55 2.00 10.73 1.61
C LEU A 55 2.88 10.52 2.85
N VAL A 56 4.12 11.02 2.85
CA VAL A 56 5.01 10.94 4.02
C VAL A 56 4.38 11.63 5.24
N ARG A 57 3.79 12.81 5.04
CA ARG A 57 3.09 13.52 6.12
C ARG A 57 1.81 12.81 6.56
N PHE A 58 1.17 12.10 5.64
CA PHE A 58 -0.09 11.38 5.89
C PHE A 58 0.14 9.97 6.48
N HIS A 59 1.33 9.40 6.33
CA HIS A 59 1.68 8.03 6.72
C HIS A 59 1.30 7.64 8.15
N PRO A 60 1.48 8.49 9.19
CA PRO A 60 1.03 8.14 10.54
C PRO A 60 -0.45 7.79 10.63
N GLN A 61 -1.30 8.36 9.77
CA GLN A 61 -2.74 8.03 9.71
C GLN A 61 -3.00 6.67 9.04
N PHE A 62 -2.19 6.29 8.04
CA PHE A 62 -2.24 4.95 7.47
C PHE A 62 -1.96 3.88 8.53
N VAL A 63 -0.92 4.10 9.34
CA VAL A 63 -0.52 3.15 10.39
C VAL A 63 -1.66 2.93 11.41
N VAL A 64 -2.14 4.00 12.05
CA VAL A 64 -3.23 3.87 13.07
C VAL A 64 -4.57 3.44 12.46
N GLY A 65 -4.73 3.61 11.15
CA GLY A 65 -5.88 3.15 10.37
C GLY A 65 -5.75 1.72 9.84
N TYR A 66 -4.76 0.96 10.31
CA TYR A 66 -4.48 -0.42 9.86
C TYR A 66 -4.41 -0.53 8.33
N THR A 67 -3.61 0.34 7.73
CA THR A 67 -3.40 0.40 6.28
C THR A 67 -1.92 0.42 5.95
N GLN A 68 -1.48 -0.50 5.10
CA GLN A 68 -0.12 -0.58 4.59
C GLN A 68 0.06 0.31 3.36
N LEU A 69 1.25 0.91 3.20
CA LEU A 69 1.61 1.70 2.03
C LEU A 69 2.83 1.08 1.34
N VAL A 70 2.73 0.85 0.04
CA VAL A 70 3.84 0.29 -0.76
C VAL A 70 4.06 1.16 -1.99
N THR A 71 5.32 1.51 -2.26
CA THR A 71 5.70 2.19 -3.50
C THR A 71 6.36 1.19 -4.44
N ILE A 72 5.97 1.16 -5.72
CA ILE A 72 6.64 0.38 -6.77
C ILE A 72 7.16 1.35 -7.84
N THR A 73 8.45 1.26 -8.14
CA THR A 73 9.12 2.06 -9.17
C THR A 73 9.81 1.16 -10.20
N THR A 74 10.00 1.65 -11.42
CA THR A 74 10.83 1.02 -12.45
C THR A 74 12.32 1.35 -12.34
N ASP A 75 12.70 2.20 -11.38
CA ASP A 75 14.10 2.56 -11.10
C ASP A 75 14.93 1.34 -10.66
N ASP A 76 16.25 1.46 -10.77
CA ASP A 76 17.16 0.48 -10.17
C ASP A 76 17.17 0.55 -8.63
N TRP A 77 17.77 -0.44 -7.98
CA TRP A 77 17.87 -0.51 -6.52
C TRP A 77 18.46 0.77 -5.90
N HIS A 78 19.55 1.29 -6.48
CA HIS A 78 20.25 2.47 -5.95
C HIS A 78 19.35 3.70 -6.00
N THR A 79 18.72 3.94 -7.13
CA THR A 79 17.84 5.08 -7.40
C THR A 79 16.56 4.99 -6.56
N THR A 80 15.99 3.79 -6.44
CA THR A 80 14.85 3.49 -5.56
C THR A 80 15.16 3.83 -4.10
N ASN A 81 16.29 3.33 -3.59
CA ASN A 81 16.67 3.54 -2.20
C ASN A 81 17.02 5.01 -1.91
N ASN A 82 17.69 5.69 -2.86
CA ASN A 82 17.96 7.12 -2.78
C ASN A 82 16.66 7.94 -2.73
N TYR A 83 15.68 7.61 -3.59
CA TYR A 83 14.40 8.31 -3.61
C TYR A 83 13.63 8.18 -2.30
N ARG A 84 13.58 6.97 -1.74
CA ARG A 84 12.97 6.70 -0.43
C ARG A 84 13.63 7.54 0.67
N GLN A 85 14.97 7.56 0.73
CA GLN A 85 15.72 8.31 1.73
C GLN A 85 15.53 9.83 1.59
N GLN A 86 15.58 10.36 0.36
CA GLN A 86 15.41 11.79 0.10
C GLN A 86 14.03 12.34 0.46
N THR A 87 13.02 11.47 0.52
CA THR A 87 11.66 11.84 0.91
C THR A 87 11.37 11.52 2.38
N ALA A 88 12.28 10.84 3.08
CA ALA A 88 12.08 10.30 4.42
C ALA A 88 10.87 9.36 4.52
N ALA A 89 10.59 8.60 3.46
CA ALA A 89 9.52 7.61 3.46
C ALA A 89 9.87 6.39 4.33
N SER A 90 8.97 6.06 5.27
CA SER A 90 9.15 5.01 6.27
C SER A 90 8.43 3.70 5.93
N TRP A 91 8.17 3.44 4.66
CA TRP A 91 7.50 2.23 4.17
C TRP A 91 8.29 1.58 3.02
N PRO A 92 7.96 0.34 2.63
CA PRO A 92 8.68 -0.38 1.59
C PRO A 92 8.56 0.28 0.21
N PHE A 93 9.70 0.43 -0.43
CA PHE A 93 9.80 0.69 -1.87
C PHE A 93 10.28 -0.60 -2.53
N LEU A 94 9.52 -1.08 -3.52
CA LEU A 94 9.84 -2.22 -4.37
C LEU A 94 10.32 -1.70 -5.72
N TYR A 95 11.32 -2.38 -6.30
CA TYR A 95 11.87 -2.01 -7.60
C TYR A 95 11.53 -3.07 -8.67
N ASP A 96 10.93 -2.60 -9.76
CA ASP A 96 10.49 -3.35 -10.93
C ASP A 96 11.48 -3.14 -12.10
N GLU A 97 12.75 -3.44 -11.85
CA GLU A 97 13.83 -3.30 -12.86
C GLU A 97 13.51 -4.11 -14.13
N GLU A 98 12.91 -5.30 -13.98
CA GLU A 98 12.57 -6.19 -15.09
C GLU A 98 11.28 -5.83 -15.83
N ARG A 99 10.55 -4.80 -15.35
CA ARG A 99 9.27 -4.33 -15.89
C ARG A 99 8.17 -5.39 -15.82
N ILE A 100 8.20 -6.27 -14.82
CA ILE A 100 7.20 -7.29 -14.58
C ILE A 100 5.84 -6.61 -14.37
N VAL A 101 5.75 -5.67 -13.44
CA VAL A 101 4.51 -4.96 -13.13
C VAL A 101 4.10 -4.05 -14.29
N GLN A 102 5.06 -3.30 -14.85
CA GLN A 102 4.77 -2.41 -15.98
C GLN A 102 4.16 -3.15 -17.18
N LYS A 103 4.77 -4.28 -17.57
CA LYS A 103 4.34 -5.07 -18.73
C LYS A 103 3.04 -5.81 -18.44
N ASP A 104 2.95 -6.50 -17.30
CA ASP A 104 1.77 -7.29 -16.95
C ASP A 104 0.52 -6.42 -16.82
N LEU A 105 0.63 -5.25 -16.20
CA LEU A 105 -0.50 -4.32 -16.06
C LEU A 105 -0.79 -3.54 -17.34
N ASP A 106 0.02 -3.64 -18.40
CA ASP A 106 -0.09 -2.83 -19.61
C ASP A 106 -0.16 -1.32 -19.29
N ILE A 107 0.88 -0.83 -18.61
CA ILE A 107 1.00 0.56 -18.18
C ILE A 107 2.33 1.19 -18.59
N LYS A 108 2.98 0.74 -19.66
CA LYS A 108 4.17 1.44 -20.18
C LYS A 108 3.81 2.87 -20.61
N GLU A 109 4.55 3.87 -20.14
CA GLU A 109 4.39 5.26 -20.62
C GLU A 109 5.00 5.38 -22.02
N TYR A 110 4.17 5.33 -23.06
CA TYR A 110 4.64 5.40 -24.45
C TYR A 110 5.14 6.79 -24.87
N THR A 111 4.82 7.84 -24.09
CA THR A 111 5.23 9.23 -24.37
C THR A 111 6.61 9.58 -23.83
N ASP A 112 7.18 8.75 -22.95
CA ASP A 112 8.53 8.92 -22.42
C ASP A 112 9.49 7.91 -23.08
N THR A 113 10.23 8.37 -24.09
CA THR A 113 11.17 7.55 -24.85
C THR A 113 12.54 7.40 -24.18
N SER A 114 12.76 8.03 -23.02
CA SER A 114 14.08 8.12 -22.39
C SER A 114 14.20 7.27 -21.13
N HIS A 115 13.14 7.13 -20.34
CA HIS A 115 13.21 6.50 -19.02
C HIS A 115 12.59 5.09 -18.95
N ASP A 116 11.82 4.67 -19.97
CA ASP A 116 11.11 3.37 -20.02
C ASP A 116 10.29 3.08 -18.75
N VAL A 117 9.47 4.06 -18.36
CA VAL A 117 8.74 4.10 -17.08
C VAL A 117 7.32 3.59 -17.21
N MET A 118 6.71 3.25 -16.07
CA MET A 118 5.28 2.99 -15.99
C MET A 118 4.47 4.28 -15.87
N ILE A 119 3.25 4.29 -16.41
CA ILE A 119 2.24 5.30 -16.15
C ILE A 119 1.89 5.21 -14.66
N PRO A 120 2.01 6.31 -13.89
CA PRO A 120 1.86 6.26 -12.46
C PRO A 120 0.38 6.07 -12.08
N HIS A 121 0.13 5.25 -11.08
CA HIS A 121 -1.20 4.98 -10.53
C HIS A 121 -1.15 4.92 -9.01
N THR A 122 -2.28 5.22 -8.37
CA THR A 122 -2.48 4.93 -6.95
C THR A 122 -3.66 3.99 -6.81
N ILE A 123 -3.46 2.87 -6.12
CA ILE A 123 -4.42 1.78 -6.05
C ILE A 123 -4.77 1.59 -4.57
N VAL A 124 -6.05 1.71 -4.24
CA VAL A 124 -6.58 1.44 -2.91
C VAL A 124 -7.11 0.01 -2.91
N LEU A 125 -6.64 -0.80 -1.97
CA LEU A 125 -6.92 -2.21 -1.83
C LEU A 125 -7.57 -2.51 -0.48
N GLY A 126 -8.65 -3.28 -0.50
CA GLY A 126 -9.15 -4.00 0.68
C GLY A 126 -8.28 -5.22 0.98
N ARG A 127 -8.72 -6.01 1.97
CA ARG A 127 -8.10 -7.31 2.30
C ARG A 127 -8.00 -8.21 1.06
N ASP A 128 -7.03 -9.14 1.10
CA ASP A 128 -6.74 -10.11 0.03
C ASP A 128 -6.41 -9.45 -1.32
N LEU A 129 -5.79 -8.27 -1.29
CA LEU A 129 -5.45 -7.44 -2.44
C LEU A 129 -6.67 -7.08 -3.32
N LYS A 130 -7.87 -7.01 -2.75
CA LYS A 130 -9.08 -6.67 -3.51
C LYS A 130 -9.09 -5.20 -3.89
N VAL A 131 -9.14 -4.90 -5.17
CA VAL A 131 -9.17 -3.52 -5.68
C VAL A 131 -10.44 -2.80 -5.22
N PHE A 132 -10.27 -1.72 -4.48
CA PHE A 132 -11.35 -0.80 -4.14
C PHE A 132 -11.45 0.34 -5.16
N LYS A 133 -10.30 0.97 -5.48
CA LYS A 133 -10.26 2.12 -6.39
C LYS A 133 -8.89 2.29 -7.02
N ILE A 134 -8.86 2.85 -8.24
CA ILE A 134 -7.65 3.13 -9.00
C ILE A 134 -7.66 4.58 -9.47
N TYR A 135 -6.57 5.28 -9.23
CA TYR A 135 -6.31 6.64 -9.71
C TYR A 135 -5.25 6.61 -10.80
N ASN A 136 -5.54 7.19 -11.96
CA ASN A 136 -4.52 7.42 -13.00
C ASN A 136 -3.78 8.73 -12.73
N GLY A 137 -2.52 8.62 -12.33
CA GLY A 137 -1.69 9.74 -11.89
C GLY A 137 -0.82 10.39 -12.97
N TYR A 138 -1.06 10.11 -14.27
CA TYR A 138 -0.25 10.65 -15.38
C TYR A 138 -0.10 12.18 -15.28
N TYR A 139 -1.22 12.85 -15.03
CA TYR A 139 -1.22 14.24 -14.63
C TYR A 139 -1.23 14.37 -13.11
N TYR A 140 -0.67 15.47 -12.58
CA TYR A 140 -0.57 15.65 -11.12
C TYR A 140 -1.94 15.59 -10.44
N TRP A 141 -2.94 16.28 -11.01
CA TRP A 141 -4.31 16.29 -10.51
C TRP A 141 -5.08 14.97 -10.71
N GLY A 142 -4.53 14.00 -11.41
CA GLY A 142 -5.11 12.65 -11.47
C GLY A 142 -4.73 11.77 -10.28
N ARG A 143 -3.76 12.23 -9.46
CA ARG A 143 -3.36 11.57 -8.21
C ARG A 143 -4.34 11.97 -7.11
N PRO A 144 -4.65 11.05 -6.20
CA PRO A 144 -5.60 11.37 -5.16
C PRO A 144 -5.01 12.39 -4.18
N ALA A 145 -5.81 13.35 -3.77
CA ALA A 145 -5.49 14.14 -2.59
C ALA A 145 -5.58 13.27 -1.33
N VAL A 146 -4.87 13.66 -0.27
CA VAL A 146 -4.94 12.95 1.03
C VAL A 146 -6.36 12.87 1.59
N SER A 147 -7.22 13.86 1.30
CA SER A 147 -8.62 13.84 1.69
C SER A 147 -9.45 12.78 0.94
N GLU A 148 -9.12 12.54 -0.33
CA GLU A 148 -9.78 11.49 -1.13
C GLU A 148 -9.34 10.12 -0.65
N LEU A 149 -8.04 9.92 -0.39
CA LEU A 149 -7.53 8.71 0.23
C LEU A 149 -8.17 8.47 1.59
N HIS A 150 -8.23 9.47 2.46
CA HIS A 150 -8.91 9.34 3.75
C HIS A 150 -10.39 8.94 3.57
N ALA A 151 -11.11 9.55 2.64
CA ALA A 151 -12.52 9.24 2.42
C ALA A 151 -12.71 7.80 1.91
N ASP A 152 -11.89 7.35 0.94
CA ASP A 152 -11.92 5.99 0.41
C ASP A 152 -11.59 4.96 1.50
N LEU A 153 -10.55 5.21 2.30
CA LEU A 153 -10.14 4.31 3.39
C LEU A 153 -11.19 4.24 4.49
N ARG A 154 -11.85 5.36 4.81
CA ARG A 154 -12.96 5.36 5.76
C ARG A 154 -14.10 4.46 5.28
N GLU A 155 -14.49 4.59 4.02
CA GLU A 155 -15.56 3.77 3.46
C GLU A 155 -15.18 2.29 3.42
N LEU A 156 -13.94 1.99 2.99
CA LEU A 156 -13.42 0.63 2.95
C LEU A 156 -13.28 0.00 4.35
N ALA A 157 -12.81 0.77 5.34
CA ALA A 157 -12.71 0.34 6.74
C ALA A 157 -14.09 0.02 7.31
N ARG A 158 -15.10 0.86 7.05
CA ARG A 158 -16.49 0.63 7.46
C ARG A 158 -17.08 -0.65 6.85
N GLN A 159 -16.67 -1.03 5.65
CA GLN A 159 -17.07 -2.30 5.01
C GLN A 159 -16.31 -3.53 5.56
N THR A 160 -15.12 -3.30 6.14
CA THR A 160 -14.19 -4.38 6.52
C THR A 160 -14.28 -4.75 8.00
N TYR A 161 -14.37 -3.76 8.88
CA TYR A 161 -14.31 -3.96 10.33
C TYR A 161 -15.71 -4.01 10.93
N ARG A 162 -16.12 -5.18 11.44
CA ARG A 162 -17.46 -5.38 11.98
C ARG A 162 -17.71 -4.53 13.23
N ASP A 163 -16.68 -4.27 14.00
CA ASP A 163 -16.65 -3.41 15.18
C ASP A 163 -16.46 -1.91 14.89
N TRP A 164 -16.69 -1.45 13.65
CA TRP A 164 -16.68 -0.02 13.28
C TRP A 164 -17.51 0.84 14.24
N ASP A 165 -18.66 0.32 14.70
CA ASP A 165 -19.49 0.95 15.74
C ASP A 165 -19.81 -0.05 16.87
N ILE A 166 -18.95 -0.09 17.88
CA ILE A 166 -19.14 -0.92 19.09
C ILE A 166 -20.37 -0.55 19.93
N THR A 167 -21.11 0.51 19.58
CA THR A 167 -22.33 0.87 20.28
C THR A 167 -23.52 0.01 19.88
N GLU A 168 -23.44 -0.71 18.74
CA GLU A 168 -24.48 -1.60 18.24
C GLU A 168 -24.90 -2.65 19.29
N PRO A 169 -26.22 -2.85 19.53
CA PRO A 169 -26.70 -3.80 20.53
C PRO A 169 -26.22 -5.24 20.30
N GLU A 170 -26.12 -5.65 19.04
CA GLU A 170 -25.66 -7.00 18.65
C GLU A 170 -24.22 -7.25 19.09
N LEU A 171 -23.31 -6.29 18.83
CA LEU A 171 -21.91 -6.37 19.25
C LEU A 171 -21.76 -6.36 20.76
N ARG A 172 -22.52 -5.50 21.46
CA ARG A 172 -22.53 -5.51 22.94
C ARG A 172 -22.95 -6.87 23.50
N GLN A 173 -23.92 -7.52 22.87
CA GLN A 173 -24.36 -8.85 23.29
C GLN A 173 -23.29 -9.91 22.99
N LYS A 174 -22.69 -9.87 21.80
CA LYS A 174 -21.60 -10.77 21.39
C LYS A 174 -20.42 -10.72 22.37
N TRP A 175 -20.01 -9.50 22.76
CA TRP A 175 -18.98 -9.26 23.76
C TRP A 175 -19.36 -9.83 25.15
N LYS A 176 -20.60 -9.61 25.60
CA LYS A 176 -21.08 -10.13 26.90
C LYS A 176 -21.09 -11.66 26.95
N THR A 177 -21.37 -12.32 25.83
CA THR A 177 -21.34 -13.80 25.73
C THR A 177 -19.94 -14.37 25.55
N GLY A 178 -18.90 -13.51 25.49
CA GLY A 178 -17.50 -13.91 25.35
C GLY A 178 -17.07 -14.24 23.91
N ASP A 179 -17.94 -14.05 22.92
CA ASP A 179 -17.59 -14.20 21.52
C ASP A 179 -16.91 -12.92 21.02
N LYS A 180 -15.60 -13.01 20.81
CA LYS A 180 -14.74 -11.88 20.42
C LYS A 180 -14.39 -11.87 18.92
N SER A 181 -14.99 -12.74 18.12
CA SER A 181 -14.61 -12.93 16.71
C SER A 181 -14.75 -11.68 15.82
N ASP A 182 -15.59 -10.72 16.20
CA ASP A 182 -15.81 -9.47 15.44
C ASP A 182 -14.96 -8.30 15.95
N PHE A 183 -14.17 -8.49 17.00
CA PHE A 183 -13.42 -7.42 17.66
C PHE A 183 -11.94 -7.61 17.42
N TYR A 184 -11.21 -6.50 17.31
CA TYR A 184 -9.76 -6.56 17.31
C TYR A 184 -9.21 -7.23 18.59
N PRO A 185 -8.21 -8.13 18.49
CA PRO A 185 -7.60 -8.66 17.27
C PRO A 185 -8.53 -9.65 16.53
N TYR A 186 -8.59 -9.54 15.20
CA TYR A 186 -9.55 -10.27 14.35
C TYR A 186 -9.10 -11.71 14.00
N GLY A 187 -7.94 -12.12 14.48
CA GLY A 187 -7.35 -13.43 14.27
C GLY A 187 -5.86 -13.42 14.59
N ASP A 188 -5.21 -14.58 14.43
CA ASP A 188 -3.79 -14.75 14.77
C ASP A 188 -2.85 -13.89 13.90
N ASN A 189 -3.33 -13.45 12.74
CA ASN A 189 -2.58 -12.62 11.80
C ASN A 189 -2.81 -11.11 11.97
N SER A 190 -3.62 -10.69 12.95
CA SER A 190 -3.78 -9.26 13.23
C SER A 190 -2.49 -8.67 13.76
N ILE A 191 -2.11 -7.52 13.19
CA ILE A 191 -0.94 -6.76 13.65
C ILE A 191 -1.01 -6.57 15.15
N SER A 192 0.09 -6.79 15.86
CA SER A 192 0.15 -6.56 17.30
C SER A 192 0.28 -5.07 17.62
N MET A 193 -0.08 -4.67 18.85
CA MET A 193 0.14 -3.28 19.31
C MET A 193 1.63 -2.90 19.28
N ASP A 194 2.52 -3.85 19.60
CA ASP A 194 3.97 -3.60 19.60
C ASP A 194 4.49 -3.34 18.18
N GLU A 195 4.07 -4.14 17.20
CA GLU A 195 4.40 -3.92 15.78
C GLU A 195 3.82 -2.60 15.27
N LEU A 196 2.58 -2.28 15.64
CA LEU A 196 1.96 -1.00 15.28
C LEU A 196 2.77 0.19 15.81
N MET A 197 3.22 0.12 17.06
CA MET A 197 4.06 1.16 17.67
C MET A 197 5.43 1.28 16.97
N LEU A 198 6.02 0.18 16.51
CA LEU A 198 7.25 0.21 15.71
C LEU A 198 7.02 0.89 14.35
N GLN A 199 5.91 0.58 13.67
CA GLN A 199 5.51 1.26 12.43
C GLN A 199 5.32 2.77 12.64
N MET A 200 4.67 3.16 13.75
CA MET A 200 4.48 4.57 14.11
C MET A 200 5.79 5.29 14.38
N ALA A 201 6.77 4.60 14.99
CA ALA A 201 8.11 5.14 15.21
C ALA A 201 8.92 5.30 13.91
N GLY A 202 8.38 4.86 12.77
CA GLY A 202 9.06 4.89 11.48
C GLY A 202 10.20 3.88 11.40
N ALA A 203 10.15 2.81 12.22
CA ALA A 203 11.15 1.76 12.26
C ALA A 203 11.10 0.91 10.98
N VAL A 204 11.73 1.40 9.92
CA VAL A 204 11.86 0.69 8.63
C VAL A 204 12.72 -0.57 8.73
N ASP A 205 13.54 -0.71 9.77
CA ASP A 205 14.37 -1.89 10.01
C ASP A 205 13.55 -3.16 10.29
N GLN A 206 12.24 -3.05 10.54
CA GLN A 206 11.33 -4.21 10.61
C GLN A 206 11.25 -5.00 9.29
N PHE A 207 11.61 -4.38 8.16
CA PHE A 207 11.73 -5.05 6.88
C PHE A 207 13.12 -5.68 6.67
N ALA A 208 14.02 -5.66 7.66
CA ALA A 208 15.29 -6.38 7.60
C ALA A 208 15.09 -7.85 8.02
N GLY A 209 14.52 -8.68 7.14
CA GLY A 209 14.32 -10.11 7.38
C GLY A 209 14.11 -10.87 6.08
N ARG A 210 14.78 -12.01 5.91
CA ARG A 210 14.66 -12.87 4.72
C ARG A 210 13.21 -13.31 4.54
N SER A 211 12.70 -13.34 3.31
CA SER A 211 11.48 -14.09 3.02
C SER A 211 11.77 -15.56 3.32
N ASP A 212 10.94 -16.17 4.17
CA ASP A 212 10.98 -17.61 4.32
C ASP A 212 10.68 -18.23 2.95
N LYS A 213 11.59 -19.09 2.51
CA LYS A 213 11.41 -19.89 1.30
C LYS A 213 10.33 -20.93 1.60
N GLY A 214 9.07 -20.55 1.41
CA GLY A 214 7.95 -21.46 1.18
C GLY A 214 7.90 -21.88 -0.28
#